data_AF-M1YWT4-F1
#
_entry.id   AF-M1YWT4-F1
#
_cell.length_a   1.000
_cell.length_b   1.000
_cell.length_c   1.000
_cell.angle_alpha   90.00
_cell.angle_beta   90.00
_cell.angle_gamma   90.00
#
_symmetry.space_group_name_H-M   'P 1'
#
loop_
_entity.id
_entity.type
_entity.pdbx_description
1 polymer ?
#
loop_
_entity_poly.entity_id
_entity_poly.type
_entity_poly.pdbx_seq_one_letter_code
_entity_poly.pdbx_strand_id
1 'polypeptide(L)'
;MVEVDVEPGTYLNVRSRPSVENGKLIGKLKNGDTVPLVRETTLWFQVEYQKGKQGWISRTYSHKLSSLPGGELMNYNDAPSAVAS
;
A
#
# COMPACT_ATOMS: atom_id res chain seq x y z
N MET A 1 5.76 3.76 4.18
CA MET A 1 4.73 4.12 3.16
C MET A 1 4.29 2.84 2.45
N VAL A 2 3.23 2.88 1.63
CA VAL A 2 2.86 1.80 0.72
C VAL A 2 2.79 2.34 -0.70
N GLU A 3 3.44 1.66 -1.63
CA GLU A 3 3.36 1.93 -3.06
C GLU A 3 2.42 0.94 -3.75
N VAL A 4 1.65 1.42 -4.73
CA VAL A 4 0.76 0.60 -5.54
C VAL A 4 1.49 0.04 -6.76
N ASP A 5 1.52 -1.29 -6.85
CA ASP A 5 2.21 -2.05 -7.88
C ASP A 5 1.20 -2.88 -8.67
N VAL A 6 0.71 -2.28 -9.77
CA VAL A 6 -0.24 -2.85 -10.72
C VAL A 6 0.21 -2.49 -12.13
N GLU A 7 -0.33 -3.13 -13.15
CA GLU A 7 0.02 -2.81 -14.54
C GLU A 7 -0.17 -1.31 -14.84
N PRO A 8 0.76 -0.66 -15.58
CA PRO A 8 0.63 0.74 -15.95
C PRO A 8 -0.70 1.05 -16.65
N GLY A 9 -1.35 2.14 -16.26
CA GLY A 9 -2.67 2.52 -16.78
C GLY A 9 -3.86 1.83 -16.11
N THR A 10 -3.61 0.91 -15.17
CA THR A 10 -4.64 0.28 -14.35
C THR A 10 -4.74 0.92 -12.96
N TYR A 11 -5.69 0.42 -12.15
CA TYR A 11 -5.99 0.96 -10.82
C TYR A 11 -6.13 -0.14 -9.78
N LEU A 12 -5.61 0.11 -8.59
CA LEU A 12 -5.91 -0.67 -7.40
C LEU A 12 -7.13 -0.10 -6.69
N ASN A 13 -8.09 -0.98 -6.41
CA ASN A 13 -9.33 -0.64 -5.73
C ASN A 13 -9.11 -0.44 -4.22
N VAL A 14 -9.58 0.69 -3.70
CA VAL A 14 -9.62 0.97 -2.26
C VAL A 14 -10.99 0.57 -1.71
N ARG A 15 -10.97 -0.30 -0.68
CA ARG A 15 -12.19 -0.89 -0.10
C ARG A 15 -12.46 -0.42 1.32
N SER A 16 -13.72 -0.41 1.72
CA SER A 16 -14.13 -0.02 3.08
C SER A 16 -13.76 -1.03 4.17
N ARG A 17 -13.49 -2.29 3.79
CA ARG A 17 -13.11 -3.40 4.67
C ARG A 17 -12.00 -4.22 4.00
N PRO A 18 -11.18 -4.96 4.76
CA PRO A 18 -10.15 -5.87 4.23
C PRO A 18 -10.79 -7.15 3.67
N SER A 19 -11.67 -7.02 2.69
CA SER A 19 -12.44 -8.12 2.09
C SER A 19 -12.85 -7.75 0.67
N VAL A 20 -12.70 -8.69 -0.26
CA VAL A 20 -13.17 -8.54 -1.65
C VAL A 20 -14.71 -8.62 -1.72
N GLU A 21 -15.31 -9.49 -0.91
CA GLU A 21 -16.75 -9.76 -0.94
C GLU A 21 -17.55 -8.72 -0.14
N ASN A 22 -17.09 -8.39 1.08
CA ASN A 22 -17.83 -7.54 2.02
C ASN A 22 -17.32 -6.10 2.08
N GLY A 23 -16.23 -5.78 1.38
CA GLY A 23 -15.66 -4.44 1.30
C GLY A 23 -16.22 -3.68 0.10
N LYS A 24 -16.93 -2.58 0.35
CA LYS A 24 -17.43 -1.69 -0.71
C LYS A 24 -16.27 -0.93 -1.35
N LEU A 25 -16.34 -0.69 -2.66
CA LEU A 25 -15.39 0.17 -3.35
C LEU A 25 -15.62 1.63 -2.94
N ILE A 26 -14.61 2.27 -2.36
CA ILE A 26 -14.68 3.65 -1.85
C ILE A 26 -13.66 4.58 -2.52
N GLY A 27 -12.76 4.02 -3.33
CA GLY A 27 -11.74 4.80 -4.04
C GLY A 27 -10.90 3.91 -4.94
N LYS A 28 -9.94 4.54 -5.63
CA LYS A 28 -8.97 3.89 -6.50
C LYS A 28 -7.64 4.62 -6.39
N LEU A 29 -6.55 3.88 -6.51
CA LEU A 29 -5.18 4.38 -6.60
C LEU A 29 -4.57 3.92 -7.93
N LYS A 30 -3.72 4.73 -8.53
CA LYS A 30 -2.99 4.42 -9.75
C LYS A 30 -1.71 3.64 -9.43
N ASN A 31 -1.14 2.98 -10.43
CA ASN A 31 0.22 2.45 -10.31
C ASN A 31 1.22 3.57 -9.95
N GLY A 32 2.15 3.27 -9.04
CA GLY A 32 3.14 4.20 -8.53
C GLY A 32 2.63 5.17 -7.45
N ASP A 33 1.32 5.19 -7.17
CA ASP A 33 0.81 6.01 -6.06
C ASP A 33 1.40 5.53 -4.73
N THR A 34 2.01 6.46 -4.00
CA THR A 34 2.55 6.20 -2.67
C THR A 34 1.67 6.84 -1.61
N VAL A 35 1.16 6.03 -0.68
CA VAL A 35 0.21 6.45 0.35
C VAL A 35 0.71 6.11 1.76
N PRO A 36 0.33 6.90 2.80
CA PRO A 36 0.67 6.58 4.18
C PRO A 36 0.03 5.26 4.63
N LEU A 37 0.83 4.41 5.27
CA LEU A 37 0.35 3.19 5.93
C LEU A 37 -0.25 3.55 7.28
N VAL A 38 -1.48 3.13 7.54
CA VAL A 38 -2.14 3.29 8.84
C VAL A 38 -1.98 2.03 9.67
N ARG A 39 -2.31 0.86 9.10
CA ARG A 39 -2.09 -0.46 9.72
C ARG A 39 -2.13 -1.56 8.67
N GLU A 40 -1.81 -2.79 9.07
CA GLU A 40 -1.80 -3.94 8.16
C GLU A 40 -2.45 -5.19 8.76
N THR A 41 -2.93 -6.05 7.87
CA THR A 41 -3.25 -7.45 8.14
C THR A 41 -2.41 -8.33 7.24
N THR A 42 -2.57 -9.65 7.35
CA THR A 42 -1.84 -10.61 6.52
C THR A 42 -1.96 -10.34 5.02
N LEU A 43 -3.14 -9.91 4.54
CA LEU A 43 -3.44 -9.76 3.10
C LEU A 43 -3.78 -8.33 2.68
N TRP A 44 -3.90 -7.39 3.62
CA TRP A 44 -4.35 -6.03 3.33
C TRP A 44 -3.52 -4.97 4.05
N PHE A 45 -3.38 -3.83 3.40
CA PHE A 45 -2.93 -2.60 4.02
C PHE A 45 -4.12 -1.66 4.19
N GLN A 46 -4.28 -1.10 5.39
CA GLN A 46 -5.09 0.09 5.58
C GLN A 46 -4.22 1.31 5.35
N VAL A 47 -4.65 2.15 4.42
CA VAL A 47 -3.91 3.33 3.97
C VAL A 47 -4.77 4.57 4.06
N GLU A 48 -4.14 5.73 4.16
CA GLU A 48 -4.80 7.02 3.98
C GLU A 48 -4.76 7.40 2.49
N TYR A 49 -5.82 7.07 1.75
CA TYR A 49 -5.87 7.23 0.28
C TYR A 49 -6.27 8.65 -0.16
N GLN A 50 -6.84 9.45 0.74
CA GLN A 50 -7.11 10.88 0.61
C GLN A 50 -6.97 11.51 1.98
N LYS A 51 -6.66 12.81 2.05
CA LYS A 51 -6.52 13.53 3.33
C LYS A 51 -7.73 13.28 4.25
N GLY A 52 -7.48 12.66 5.40
CA GLY A 52 -8.47 12.30 6.41
C GLY A 52 -9.34 11.08 6.08
N LYS A 53 -9.14 10.39 4.94
CA LYS A 53 -9.91 9.21 4.55
C LYS A 53 -9.04 7.97 4.46
N GLN A 54 -9.50 6.92 5.13
CA GLN A 54 -8.80 5.64 5.21
C GLN A 54 -9.56 4.54 4.49
N GLY A 55 -8.82 3.59 3.93
CA GLY A 55 -9.38 2.45 3.22
C GLY A 55 -8.37 1.32 3.07
N TRP A 56 -8.82 0.20 2.55
CA TRP A 56 -8.05 -1.03 2.46
C TRP A 56 -7.66 -1.34 1.03
N ILE A 57 -6.37 -1.63 0.81
CA ILE A 57 -5.82 -2.11 -0.45
C ILE A 57 -5.16 -3.47 -0.25
N SER A 58 -5.13 -4.29 -1.30
CA SER A 58 -4.59 -5.64 -1.22
C SER A 58 -3.07 -5.62 -1.27
N ARG A 59 -2.43 -6.40 -0.37
CA ARG A 59 -0.98 -6.62 -0.35
C ARG A 59 -0.44 -7.31 -1.60
N THR A 60 -1.29 -7.98 -2.37
CA THR A 60 -0.88 -8.63 -3.62
C THR A 60 -0.47 -7.62 -4.68
N TYR A 61 -1.00 -6.40 -4.62
CA TYR A 61 -0.85 -5.36 -5.64
C TYR A 61 -0.20 -4.09 -5.08
N SER A 62 0.51 -4.23 -3.96
CA SER A 62 1.16 -3.12 -3.28
C SER A 62 2.24 -3.63 -2.35
N HIS A 63 3.24 -2.82 -2.08
CA HIS A 63 4.35 -3.20 -1.21
C HIS A 63 4.72 -2.06 -0.26
N LYS A 64 5.26 -2.42 0.90
CA LYS A 64 5.76 -1.42 1.84
C LYS A 64 7.05 -0.82 1.28
N LEU A 65 7.13 0.50 1.35
CA LEU A 65 8.41 1.18 1.19
C LEU A 65 9.08 1.28 2.55
N SER A 66 10.29 0.73 2.67
CA SER A 66 11.21 0.96 3.79
C SER A 66 11.90 2.30 3.60
N SER A 67 12.03 3.08 4.67
CA SER A 67 12.93 4.24 4.66
C SER A 67 14.30 3.80 5.12
N LEU A 68 15.31 3.93 4.27
CA LEU A 68 16.70 3.80 4.72
C LEU A 68 17.09 5.02 5.58
N PRO A 69 18.04 4.88 6.51
CA PRO A 69 18.65 6.02 7.17
C PRO A 69 19.28 6.92 6.09
N GLY A 70 18.68 8.10 5.86
CA GLY A 70 19.01 9.00 4.74
C GLY A 70 17.81 9.51 3.95
N GLY A 71 16.60 8.95 4.15
CA GLY A 71 15.35 9.47 3.56
C GLY A 71 14.97 8.89 2.21
N GLU A 72 15.72 7.90 1.70
CA GLU A 72 15.39 7.19 0.47
C GLU A 72 14.34 6.10 0.76
N LEU A 73 13.27 6.07 -0.06
CA LEU A 73 12.21 5.07 0.02
C LEU A 73 12.54 3.91 -0.93
N MET A 74 12.69 2.70 -0.40
CA MET A 74 12.98 1.48 -1.18
C MET A 74 11.89 0.43 -0.98
N ASN A 75 11.65 -0.44 -1.97
CA ASN A 75 10.75 -1.57 -1.82
C ASN A 75 11.28 -2.56 -0.77
N TYR A 76 10.47 -2.90 0.23
CA TYR A 76 10.86 -3.81 1.31
C TYR A 76 11.28 -5.21 0.82
N ASN A 77 10.70 -5.69 -0.29
CA ASN A 77 11.06 -7.01 -0.84
C ASN A 77 12.45 -7.02 -1.52
N ASP A 78 12.97 -5.85 -1.87
CA ASP A 78 14.28 -5.68 -2.52
C ASP A 78 15.38 -5.27 -1.52
N ALA A 79 15.04 -5.06 -0.24
CA ALA A 79 15.99 -4.65 0.77
C ALA A 79 16.97 -5.80 1.11
N PRO A 80 18.30 -5.59 1.08
CA PRO A 80 19.26 -6.59 1.52
C PRO A 80 19.02 -6.91 3.00
N SER A 81 19.10 -8.20 3.38
CA SER A 81 18.74 -8.70 4.72
C SER A 81 19.48 -8.02 5.91
N ALA A 82 20.49 -7.19 5.64
CA ALA A 82 21.34 -6.54 6.63
C ALA A 82 20.82 -5.19 7.18
N VAL A 83 19.72 -4.63 6.67
CA VAL A 83 19.20 -3.32 7.15
C VAL A 83 18.08 -3.41 8.20
N ALA A 84 17.68 -4.61 8.61
CA ALA A 84 16.74 -4.81 9.71
C ALA A 84 17.50 -4.92 11.05
N SER A 85 17.76 -3.80 11.71
CA SER A 85 18.21 -3.75 13.11
C SER A 85 17.45 -2.65 13.83
#